data_AF-A0A2C9M8E5-F1
#
_entry.id   AF-A0A2C9M8E5-F1
#
_cell.length_a   1.000
_cell.length_b   1.000
_cell.length_c   1.000
_cell.angle_alpha   90.00
_cell.angle_beta   90.00
_cell.angle_gamma   90.00
#
_symmetry.space_group_name_H-M   'P 1'
#
loop_
_entity.id
_entity.type
_entity.pdbx_description
1 polymer ?
#
loop_
_entity_poly.entity_id
_entity_poly.type
_entity_poly.pdbx_seq_one_letter_code
_entity_poly.pdbx_strand_id
1 'polypeptide(L)'
;MIKQEGNILSSDSIVQRLVQEEKRPLESQAVTLLSSVDTTQALESIQIFKERNNQLRQQTCCKICMDKEVAVVFLPCGHLISCAECASAMRNCPLCRQDVRGIVRAFMC
;
A
#
# COMPACT_ATOMS: atom_id res chain seq x y z
N MET A 1 -9.50 2.83 -20.11
CA MET A 1 -9.51 1.81 -19.04
C MET A 1 -9.10 0.49 -19.65
N ILE A 2 -7.85 0.06 -19.46
CA ILE A 2 -7.35 -1.21 -20.02
C ILE A 2 -7.20 -2.18 -18.85
N LYS A 3 -8.05 -3.21 -18.84
CA LYS A 3 -7.99 -4.35 -17.93
C LYS A 3 -7.20 -5.45 -18.63
N GLN A 4 -6.10 -5.91 -18.03
CA GLN A 4 -5.64 -7.28 -18.19
C GLN A 4 -5.40 -7.85 -16.80
N GLU A 5 -6.07 -8.97 -16.52
CA GLU A 5 -5.84 -9.87 -15.38
C GLU A 5 -6.01 -9.33 -13.96
N GLY A 6 -7.12 -8.62 -13.70
CA GLY A 6 -7.74 -8.59 -12.36
C GLY A 6 -6.93 -7.97 -11.21
N ASN A 7 -5.71 -7.52 -11.46
CA ASN A 7 -4.85 -6.91 -10.46
C ASN A 7 -4.74 -5.42 -10.75
N ILE A 8 -5.21 -4.59 -9.82
CA ILE A 8 -4.99 -3.16 -9.87
C ILE A 8 -3.50 -2.98 -9.56
N LEU A 9 -2.66 -2.99 -10.60
CA LEU A 9 -1.24 -2.67 -10.44
C LEU A 9 -1.18 -1.29 -9.79
N SER A 10 -0.69 -1.24 -8.54
CA SER A 10 -0.45 0.01 -7.83
C SER A 10 0.31 0.95 -8.76
N SER A 11 0.10 2.26 -8.63
CA SER A 11 0.92 3.27 -9.29
C SER A 11 2.42 2.95 -9.16
N ASP A 12 2.81 2.30 -8.06
CA ASP A 12 4.15 1.78 -7.83
C ASP A 12 4.61 0.74 -8.85
N SER A 13 3.78 -0.26 -9.17
CA SER A 13 4.10 -1.29 -10.15
C SER A 13 4.16 -0.73 -11.57
N ILE A 14 3.37 0.30 -11.88
CA ILE A 14 3.43 1.01 -13.16
C ILE A 14 4.74 1.80 -13.24
N VAL A 15 5.07 2.59 -12.22
CA VAL A 15 6.33 3.34 -12.15
C VAL A 15 7.54 2.42 -12.25
N GLN A 16 7.51 1.27 -11.57
CA GLN A 16 8.61 0.31 -11.60
C GLN A 16 8.80 -0.32 -12.99
N ARG A 17 7.72 -0.56 -13.73
CA ARG A 17 7.79 -1.01 -15.14
C ARG A 17 8.28 0.11 -16.07
N LEU A 18 7.84 1.35 -15.87
CA LEU A 18 8.30 2.51 -16.65
C LEU A 18 9.81 2.76 -16.45
N VAL A 19 10.29 2.69 -15.20
CA VAL A 19 11.73 2.79 -14.88
C VAL A 19 12.55 1.64 -15.46
N GLN A 20 11.96 0.44 -15.57
CA GLN A 20 12.61 -0.71 -16.21
C GLN A 20 12.69 -0.56 -17.74
N GLU A 21 11.70 0.08 -18.38
CA GLU A 21 11.73 0.31 -19.84
C GLU A 21 12.74 1.39 -20.25
N GLU A 22 13.05 2.36 -19.38
CA GLU A 22 14.10 3.38 -19.58
C GLU A 22 15.54 2.84 -19.42
N LYS A 23 15.73 1.63 -18.86
CA LYS A 23 17.05 0.99 -18.73
C LYS A 23 17.51 0.25 -19.99
N ARG A 24 16.96 0.57 -21.16
CA ARG A 24 17.59 0.19 -22.44
C ARG A 24 18.73 1.20 -22.71
N PRO A 25 20.00 0.76 -22.76
CA PRO A 25 21.11 1.67 -22.99
C PRO A 25 21.08 2.14 -24.44
N LEU A 26 20.40 3.26 -24.71
CA LEU A 26 20.71 4.06 -25.89
C LEU A 26 21.92 4.90 -25.51
N GLU A 27 23.09 4.29 -25.71
CA GLU A 27 24.36 4.97 -25.58
C GLU A 27 24.45 6.15 -26.55
N SER A 28 25.00 7.22 -25.98
CA SER A 28 25.84 8.23 -26.64
C SER A 28 25.14 9.45 -27.24
N GLN A 29 25.52 10.59 -26.65
CA GLN A 29 25.65 11.91 -27.28
C GLN A 29 24.41 12.80 -27.42
N ALA A 30 23.81 13.23 -26.30
CA ALA A 30 23.09 14.53 -26.24
C ALA A 30 22.86 15.10 -24.83
N VAL A 31 23.43 14.56 -23.75
CA VAL A 31 23.13 15.02 -22.38
C VAL A 31 24.21 15.96 -21.88
N THR A 32 24.32 17.17 -22.44
CA THR A 32 25.27 18.19 -21.92
C THR A 32 24.67 19.60 -21.79
N LEU A 33 23.40 19.84 -22.14
CA LEU A 33 22.84 21.22 -22.11
C LEU A 33 21.50 21.38 -21.38
N LEU A 34 21.24 20.61 -20.32
CA LEU A 34 20.13 20.89 -19.38
C LEU A 34 20.58 20.66 -17.92
N SER A 35 21.66 21.33 -17.51
CA SER A 35 22.21 21.29 -16.15
C SER A 35 21.58 22.31 -15.19
N SER A 36 20.27 22.55 -15.27
CA SER A 36 19.60 23.53 -14.39
C SER A 36 18.13 23.23 -14.11
N VAL A 37 17.78 21.94 -13.98
CA VAL A 37 16.56 21.56 -13.27
C VAL A 37 16.97 20.69 -12.09
N ASP A 38 16.60 21.17 -10.89
CA ASP A 38 16.85 20.65 -9.54
C ASP A 38 16.24 19.25 -9.32
N THR A 39 16.66 18.32 -10.17
CA THR A 39 16.11 16.96 -10.30
C THR A 39 16.42 16.14 -9.06
N THR A 40 17.58 16.35 -8.43
CA THR A 40 17.94 15.72 -7.16
C THR A 40 16.98 16.09 -6.03
N GLN A 41 16.66 17.38 -5.86
CA GLN A 41 15.78 17.83 -4.78
C GLN A 41 14.30 17.44 -5.03
N ALA A 42 13.89 17.41 -6.30
CA ALA A 42 12.57 16.91 -6.69
C ALA A 42 12.41 15.40 -6.43
N LEU A 43 13.45 14.59 -6.72
CA LEU A 43 13.42 13.14 -6.49
C LEU A 43 13.35 12.79 -4.99
N GLU A 44 14.10 13.48 -4.14
CA GLU A 44 14.04 13.31 -2.68
C GLU A 44 12.64 13.61 -2.14
N SER A 45 12.04 14.70 -2.61
CA SER A 45 10.68 15.10 -2.22
C SER A 45 9.66 14.03 -2.60
N ILE A 46 9.73 13.51 -3.85
CA ILE A 46 8.85 12.44 -4.33
C ILE A 46 8.98 11.19 -3.45
N GLN A 47 10.20 10.82 -3.05
CA GLN A 47 10.43 9.65 -2.21
C GLN A 47 9.82 9.81 -0.80
N ILE A 48 9.96 10.99 -0.19
CA ILE A 48 9.34 11.29 1.12
C ILE A 48 7.81 11.21 1.03
N PHE A 49 7.22 11.81 -0.01
CA PHE A 49 5.77 11.76 -0.20
C PHE A 49 5.26 10.34 -0.43
N LYS A 50 6.01 9.54 -1.19
CA LYS A 50 5.69 8.14 -1.43
C LYS A 50 5.71 7.32 -0.14
N GLU A 51 6.74 7.51 0.69
CA GLU A 51 6.85 6.84 1.97
C GLU A 51 5.70 7.22 2.91
N ARG A 52 5.36 8.51 3.00
CA ARG A 52 4.18 8.97 3.76
C ARG A 52 2.88 8.37 3.24
N ASN A 53 2.69 8.28 1.93
CA ASN A 53 1.49 7.67 1.35
C ASN A 53 1.40 6.18 1.71
N ASN A 54 2.53 5.46 1.65
CA ASN A 54 2.61 4.06 2.05
C ASN A 54 2.25 3.89 3.53
N GLN A 55 2.78 4.75 4.42
CA GLN A 55 2.45 4.72 5.85
C GLN A 55 0.95 4.93 6.10
N LEU A 56 0.33 5.88 5.41
CA LEU A 56 -1.12 6.12 5.50
C LEU A 56 -1.93 4.90 5.01
N ARG A 57 -1.55 4.30 3.87
CA ARG A 57 -2.19 3.08 3.38
C ARG A 57 -2.05 1.91 4.34
N GLN A 58 -0.90 1.78 4.99
CA GLN A 58 -0.70 0.73 5.97
C GLN A 58 -1.62 0.90 7.18
N GLN A 59 -2.01 2.10 7.60
CA GLN A 59 -2.89 2.31 8.74
C GLN A 59 -4.25 1.62 8.58
N THR A 60 -4.79 1.54 7.36
CA THR A 60 -6.09 0.91 7.06
C THR A 60 -5.96 -0.50 6.49
N CYS A 61 -4.74 -1.04 6.37
CA CYS A 61 -4.51 -2.40 5.88
C CYS A 61 -4.61 -3.45 7.00
N CYS A 62 -5.20 -4.60 6.69
CA CYS A 62 -5.31 -5.76 7.57
C CYS A 62 -3.93 -6.22 8.03
N LYS A 63 -3.75 -6.31 9.36
CA LYS A 63 -2.46 -6.67 9.97
C LYS A 63 -2.12 -8.16 9.92
N ILE A 64 -2.99 -8.96 9.30
CA ILE A 64 -2.83 -10.41 9.18
C ILE A 64 -2.37 -10.76 7.77
N CYS A 65 -3.18 -10.43 6.74
CA CYS A 65 -2.81 -10.71 5.35
C CYS A 65 -1.97 -9.61 4.69
N MET A 66 -1.95 -8.39 5.24
CA MET A 66 -1.30 -7.22 4.65
C MET A 66 -1.75 -6.89 3.21
N ASP A 67 -2.94 -7.33 2.84
CA ASP A 67 -3.48 -7.24 1.47
C ASP A 67 -4.80 -6.45 1.42
N LYS A 68 -5.76 -6.83 2.27
CA LYS A 68 -7.12 -6.25 2.28
C LYS A 68 -7.28 -5.18 3.36
N GLU A 69 -8.21 -4.26 3.17
CA GLU A 69 -8.52 -3.25 4.19
C GLU A 69 -9.10 -3.86 5.46
N VAL A 70 -8.87 -3.20 6.59
CA VAL A 70 -9.54 -3.52 7.86
C VAL A 70 -11.04 -3.29 7.71
N ALA A 71 -11.84 -4.25 8.16
CA ALA A 71 -13.29 -4.21 7.97
C ALA A 71 -14.08 -4.76 9.17
N VAL A 72 -13.40 -5.27 10.19
CA VAL A 72 -14.04 -5.99 11.30
C VAL A 72 -13.54 -5.52 12.66
N VAL A 73 -14.48 -5.26 13.56
CA VAL A 73 -14.23 -4.99 14.98
C VAL A 73 -14.46 -6.26 15.79
N PHE A 74 -13.49 -6.64 16.62
CA PHE A 74 -13.61 -7.77 17.55
C PHE A 74 -14.33 -7.35 18.83
N LEU A 75 -15.35 -8.10 19.25
CA LEU A 75 -16.07 -7.87 20.51
C LEU A 75 -15.64 -8.89 21.59
N PRO A 76 -15.49 -8.46 22.86
CA PRO A 76 -15.83 -7.13 23.39
C PRO A 76 -14.69 -6.10 23.32
N CYS A 77 -13.49 -6.44 22.85
CA CYS A 77 -12.31 -5.58 23.00
C CYS A 77 -12.27 -4.34 22.08
N GLY A 78 -13.07 -4.29 21.02
CA GLY A 78 -13.20 -3.12 20.14
C GLY A 78 -12.07 -2.92 19.12
N HIS A 79 -11.10 -3.83 19.01
CA HIS A 79 -9.98 -3.65 18.08
C HIS A 79 -10.38 -3.88 16.62
N LEU A 80 -10.05 -2.93 15.76
CA LEU A 80 -10.23 -2.97 14.30
C LEU A 80 -8.87 -3.20 13.64
N ILE A 81 -8.52 -4.46 13.36
CA ILE A 81 -7.17 -4.80 12.84
C ILE A 81 -7.17 -5.79 11.68
N SER A 82 -8.32 -6.38 11.34
CA SER A 82 -8.41 -7.44 10.33
C SER A 82 -9.46 -7.16 9.27
N CYS A 83 -9.23 -7.69 8.08
CA CYS A 83 -10.26 -7.82 7.05
C CYS A 83 -11.29 -8.90 7.45
N ALA A 84 -12.40 -8.99 6.73
CA ALA A 84 -13.47 -9.95 7.02
C ALA A 84 -13.03 -11.41 6.92
N GLU A 85 -12.17 -11.73 5.95
CA GLU A 85 -11.69 -13.10 5.71
C GLU A 85 -10.70 -13.56 6.78
N CYS A 86 -9.77 -12.71 7.19
CA CYS A 86 -8.86 -13.08 8.27
C CYS A 86 -9.58 -13.17 9.62
N ALA A 87 -10.63 -12.37 9.84
CA ALA A 87 -11.38 -12.39 11.09
C ALA A 87 -12.12 -13.70 11.34
N SER A 88 -12.62 -14.38 10.29
CA SER A 88 -13.49 -15.56 10.45
C SER A 88 -12.79 -16.77 11.08
N ALA A 89 -11.46 -16.85 10.99
CA ALA A 89 -10.67 -17.94 11.58
C ALA A 89 -10.21 -17.65 13.02
N MET A 90 -10.47 -16.46 13.55
CA MET A 90 -9.89 -16.01 14.83
C MET A 90 -10.81 -16.25 16.02
N ARG A 91 -10.29 -16.97 17.02
CA ARG A 91 -10.96 -17.14 18.34
C ARG A 91 -10.56 -16.07 19.36
N ASN A 92 -9.40 -15.46 19.17
CA ASN A 92 -8.84 -14.42 20.03
C ASN A 92 -8.47 -13.20 19.19
N CYS A 93 -8.61 -12.01 19.77
CA CYS A 93 -8.17 -10.78 19.12
C CYS A 93 -6.65 -10.82 18.91
N PRO A 94 -6.14 -10.65 17.68
CA PRO A 94 -4.70 -10.72 17.42
C PRO A 94 -3.87 -9.64 18.13
N LEU A 95 -4.48 -8.52 18.51
CA LEU A 95 -3.80 -7.40 19.16
C LEU A 95 -3.73 -7.56 20.69
N CYS A 96 -4.87 -7.79 21.34
CA CYS A 96 -4.96 -7.82 22.80
C CYS A 96 -5.15 -9.22 23.39
N ARG A 97 -5.25 -10.27 22.54
CA ARG A 97 -5.44 -11.68 22.92
C ARG A 97 -6.77 -12.01 23.61
N GLN A 98 -7.63 -11.03 23.84
CA GLN A 98 -8.97 -11.22 24.41
C GLN A 98 -9.81 -12.20 23.57
N ASP A 99 -10.56 -13.08 24.22
CA ASP A 99 -11.51 -13.99 23.55
C ASP A 99 -12.56 -13.20 22.76
N VAL A 100 -12.76 -13.61 21.50
CA VAL A 100 -13.73 -13.01 20.59
C VAL A 100 -15.08 -13.66 20.80
N ARG A 101 -16.05 -12.87 21.26
CA ARG A 101 -17.45 -13.31 21.42
C ARG A 101 -18.35 -12.93 20.25
N GLY A 102 -17.86 -12.04 19.40
CA GLY A 102 -18.56 -11.61 18.20
C GLY A 102 -17.67 -10.73 17.33
N ILE A 103 -18.04 -10.62 16.07
CA ILE A 103 -17.41 -9.73 15.10
C ILE A 103 -18.48 -8.86 14.45
N VAL A 104 -18.19 -7.59 14.26
CA VAL A 104 -19.08 -6.66 13.55
C VAL A 104 -18.34 -6.01 12.40
N ARG A 105 -19.02 -5.90 11.24
CA ARG A 105 -18.45 -5.26 10.06
C ARG A 105 -18.52 -3.75 10.21
N ALA A 106 -17.38 -3.09 10.10
CA ALA A 106 -17.26 -1.65 10.07
C ALA A 106 -17.23 -1.15 8.63
N PHE A 107 -17.86 -0.01 8.38
CA PHE A 107 -17.81 0.71 7.11
C PHE A 107 -17.20 2.09 7.39
N MET A 108 -16.06 2.38 6.78
CA MET A 108 -15.41 3.69 6.87
C MET A 108 -15.96 4.57 5.74
N CYS A 109 -16.40 5.78 6.08
CA CYS A 109 -16.97 6.77 5.16
C CYS A 109 -15.97 7.86 4.78
#